data_AF-A0A4Y7WFW8-F1
#
_entry.id   AF-A0A4Y7WFW8-F1
#
_cell.length_a   1.000
_cell.length_b   1.000
_cell.length_c   1.000
_cell.angle_alpha   90.00
_cell.angle_beta   90.00
_cell.angle_gamma   90.00
#
_symmetry.space_group_name_H-M   'P 1'
#
loop_
_entity.id
_entity.type
_entity.pdbx_description
1 polymer ?
#
loop_
_entity_poly.entity_id
_entity_poly.type
_entity_poly.pdbx_seq_one_letter_code
_entity_poly.pdbx_strand_id
1 'polypeptide(L)'
;MSTFSQMCMQEIEQILFEPTQLKTIAVRTGYSPSHFHRKFMAEFKMSFVEYVRKRRLAYASSLLIHTRKRIIEVALSVGFESQESFTRAFQKRYGLPPGRYRTLLKGLKEGDQTMEGTSIKGWMLAGDEPQHYEVGLDTQVVHQGKQSAYIKGVTAKPNGGFVTLMQQFKADKYVGKRMKLSGFVKTNGIQEYCGLWMRVDNKQHDVLQFDNMFDRKIIGDTDWNIYSIVLDIPEESDLIAFGLNVSGPGQVWLDSLIFHEVKKTVPTTNVDWQSELDDEPQNLTFDN
;
A
#
# COMPACT_ATOMS: atom_id res chain seq x y z
N MET A 1 -20.11 15.01 12.43
CA MET A 1 -18.90 15.21 13.25
C MET A 1 -19.22 16.22 14.34
N SER A 2 -18.77 16.03 15.58
CA SER A 2 -19.02 17.02 16.64
C SER A 2 -18.09 18.24 16.50
N THR A 3 -18.46 19.35 17.15
CA THR A 3 -17.64 20.55 17.28
C THR A 3 -16.29 20.27 17.95
N PHE A 4 -16.23 19.31 18.88
CA PHE A 4 -14.97 18.89 19.51
C PHE A 4 -14.06 18.15 18.53
N SER A 5 -14.61 17.24 17.73
CA SER A 5 -13.87 16.53 16.68
C SER A 5 -13.24 17.50 15.68
N GLN A 6 -14.01 18.47 15.18
CA GLN A 6 -13.53 19.46 14.22
C GLN A 6 -12.39 20.30 14.82
N MET A 7 -12.56 20.79 16.05
CA MET A 7 -11.54 21.54 16.76
C MET A 7 -10.26 20.71 17.00
N CYS A 8 -10.39 19.45 17.42
CA CYS A 8 -9.24 18.58 17.64
C CYS A 8 -8.47 18.29 16.36
N MET A 9 -9.17 18.00 15.27
CA MET A 9 -8.53 17.78 13.97
C MET A 9 -7.78 19.04 13.51
N GLN A 10 -8.39 20.22 13.65
CA GLN A 10 -7.77 21.48 13.26
C GLN A 10 -6.51 21.79 14.09
N GLU A 11 -6.55 21.61 15.41
CA GLU A 11 -5.40 21.82 16.30
C GLU A 11 -4.28 20.80 16.05
N ILE A 12 -4.63 19.53 15.79
CA ILE A 12 -3.64 18.47 15.51
C ILE A 12 -2.86 18.78 14.23
N GLU A 13 -3.52 19.24 13.18
CA GLU A 13 -2.85 19.58 11.92
C GLU A 13 -1.85 20.74 12.11
N GLN A 14 -2.15 21.69 13.00
CA GLN A 14 -1.24 22.82 13.28
C GLN A 14 0.04 22.41 14.00
N ILE A 15 -0.01 21.39 14.86
CA ILE A 15 1.14 20.99 15.68
C ILE A 15 1.68 19.60 15.34
N LEU A 16 1.31 19.07 14.17
CA LEU A 16 1.49 17.67 13.79
C LEU A 16 2.94 17.18 13.93
N PHE A 17 3.93 18.07 13.81
CA PHE A 17 5.36 17.74 13.82
C PHE A 17 6.11 18.20 15.08
N GLU A 18 5.42 18.75 16.07
CA GLU A 18 6.06 19.25 17.30
C GLU A 18 6.31 18.13 18.34
N PRO A 19 7.38 18.20 19.15
CA PRO A 19 7.80 17.14 20.06
C PRO A 19 7.00 17.00 21.38
N THR A 20 5.99 17.83 21.66
CA THR A 20 5.14 17.71 22.87
C THR A 20 3.66 17.99 22.59
N GLN A 21 2.86 16.93 22.40
CA GLN A 21 1.57 17.08 21.71
C GLN A 21 0.34 16.89 22.61
N LEU A 22 0.36 15.99 23.61
CA LEU A 22 -0.84 15.71 24.40
C LEU A 22 -1.15 16.79 25.45
N LYS A 23 -0.14 17.27 26.19
CA LYS A 23 -0.33 18.34 27.19
C LYS A 23 -0.72 19.67 26.52
N THR A 24 -0.11 19.97 25.38
CA THR A 24 -0.32 21.21 24.63
C THR A 24 -1.74 21.30 24.07
N ILE A 25 -2.24 20.25 23.40
CA ILE A 25 -3.61 20.28 22.84
C ILE A 25 -4.65 20.25 23.94
N ALA A 26 -4.43 19.51 25.03
CA ALA A 26 -5.34 19.53 26.16
C ALA A 26 -5.56 20.97 26.68
N VAL A 27 -4.47 21.71 26.90
CA VAL A 27 -4.54 23.12 27.34
C VAL A 27 -5.25 24.00 26.31
N ARG A 28 -4.91 23.88 25.01
CA ARG A 28 -5.51 24.71 23.94
C ARG A 28 -7.00 24.44 23.74
N THR A 29 -7.44 23.21 23.97
CA THR A 29 -8.85 22.80 23.85
C THR A 29 -9.65 23.05 25.13
N GLY A 30 -9.04 23.61 26.18
CA GLY A 30 -9.68 23.95 27.45
C GLY A 30 -9.93 22.74 28.38
N TYR A 31 -9.26 21.62 28.14
CA TYR A 31 -9.42 20.39 28.92
C TYR A 31 -8.16 20.05 29.72
N SER A 32 -8.33 19.38 30.86
CA SER A 32 -7.19 18.71 31.49
C SER A 32 -6.68 17.57 30.59
N PRO A 33 -5.38 17.21 30.60
CA PRO A 33 -4.84 16.13 29.78
C PRO A 33 -5.63 14.82 29.88
N SER A 34 -6.07 14.47 31.08
CA SER A 34 -6.88 13.26 31.32
C SER A 34 -8.30 13.38 30.75
N HIS A 35 -8.95 14.54 30.84
CA HIS A 35 -10.28 14.76 30.25
C HIS A 35 -10.18 14.79 28.72
N PHE A 36 -9.20 15.50 28.17
CA PHE A 36 -8.92 15.53 26.73
C PHE A 36 -8.70 14.11 26.19
N HIS A 37 -7.82 13.31 26.82
CA HIS A 37 -7.56 11.95 26.39
C HIS A 37 -8.82 11.09 26.38
N ARG A 38 -9.65 11.14 27.44
CA ARG A 38 -10.92 10.40 27.50
C ARG A 38 -11.90 10.83 26.40
N LYS A 39 -12.04 12.15 26.18
CA LYS A 39 -12.95 12.69 25.18
C LYS A 39 -12.47 12.39 23.75
N PHE A 40 -11.17 12.52 23.50
CA PHE A 40 -10.53 12.17 22.23
C PHE A 40 -10.67 10.67 21.93
N MET A 41 -10.38 9.80 22.90
CA MET A 41 -10.59 8.35 22.77
C MET A 41 -12.06 8.00 22.48
N ALA A 42 -12.99 8.62 23.21
CA ALA A 42 -14.42 8.35 23.05
C ALA A 42 -14.92 8.67 21.64
N GLU A 43 -14.37 9.74 21.03
CA GLU A 43 -14.81 10.24 19.74
C GLU A 43 -14.02 9.66 18.55
N PHE A 44 -12.69 9.52 18.65
CA PHE A 44 -11.82 9.07 17.56
C PHE A 44 -11.48 7.57 17.62
N LYS A 45 -11.93 6.87 18.68
CA LYS A 45 -11.71 5.44 18.91
C LYS A 45 -10.24 5.00 18.90
N MET A 46 -9.29 5.91 19.01
CA MET A 46 -7.86 5.61 19.06
C MET A 46 -7.14 6.63 19.92
N SER A 47 -5.97 6.25 20.44
CA SER A 47 -5.20 7.16 21.28
C SER A 47 -4.75 8.36 20.47
N PHE A 48 -4.68 9.51 21.14
CA PHE A 48 -4.16 10.73 20.54
C PHE A 48 -2.76 10.51 19.92
N VAL A 49 -1.88 9.79 20.62
CA VAL A 49 -0.53 9.48 20.14
C VAL A 49 -0.57 8.60 18.89
N GLU A 50 -1.45 7.60 18.86
CA GLU A 50 -1.61 6.73 17.70
C GLU A 50 -2.22 7.48 16.51
N TYR A 51 -3.22 8.32 16.73
CA TYR A 51 -3.82 9.18 15.71
C TYR A 51 -2.76 10.08 15.08
N VAL A 52 -1.98 10.78 15.91
CA VAL A 52 -0.89 11.64 15.43
C VAL A 52 0.17 10.81 14.70
N ARG A 53 0.54 9.63 15.21
CA ARG A 53 1.48 8.74 14.50
C ARG A 53 0.95 8.30 13.14
N LYS A 54 -0.34 7.95 13.02
CA LYS A 54 -1.00 7.61 11.74
C LYS A 54 -0.98 8.80 10.78
N ARG A 55 -1.34 10.00 11.25
CA ARG A 55 -1.29 11.24 10.46
C ARG A 55 0.15 11.59 10.01
N ARG A 56 1.14 11.48 10.89
CA ARG A 56 2.57 11.66 10.57
C ARG A 56 3.06 10.69 9.51
N LEU A 57 2.68 9.41 9.63
CA LEU A 57 3.03 8.38 8.64
C LEU A 57 2.30 8.59 7.30
N ALA A 58 1.08 9.13 7.29
CA ALA A 58 0.36 9.53 6.07
C ALA A 58 1.00 10.75 5.40
N TYR A 59 1.42 11.73 6.18
CA TYR A 59 2.19 12.83 5.63
C TYR A 59 3.55 12.37 5.10
N ALA A 60 4.20 11.46 5.82
CA ALA A 60 5.47 10.86 5.38
C ALA A 60 5.31 10.10 4.07
N SER A 61 4.24 9.33 3.87
CA SER A 61 4.00 8.63 2.59
C SER A 61 3.84 9.62 1.44
N SER A 62 3.10 10.72 1.64
CA SER A 62 3.03 11.81 0.66
C SER A 62 4.42 12.42 0.36
N LEU A 63 5.22 12.74 1.39
CA LEU A 63 6.59 13.24 1.20
C LEU A 63 7.48 12.24 0.45
N LEU A 64 7.35 10.95 0.72
CA LEU A 64 8.10 9.90 0.04
C LEU A 64 7.77 9.87 -1.46
N ILE A 65 6.50 10.04 -1.82
CA ILE A 65 6.00 10.02 -3.20
C ILE A 65 6.38 11.31 -3.94
N HIS A 66 6.16 12.47 -3.33
CA HIS A 66 6.18 13.77 -4.01
C HIS A 66 7.51 14.52 -3.92
N THR A 67 8.48 14.02 -3.17
CA THR A 67 9.78 14.69 -2.98
C THR A 67 10.97 13.78 -3.26
N ARG A 68 12.18 14.35 -3.23
CA ARG A 68 13.45 13.60 -3.28
C ARG A 68 14.20 13.62 -1.94
N LYS A 69 13.55 14.03 -0.84
CA LYS A 69 14.16 14.08 0.50
C LYS A 69 14.73 12.73 0.89
N ARG A 70 15.85 12.66 1.59
CA ARG A 70 16.40 11.39 2.09
C ARG A 70 15.42 10.76 3.10
N ILE A 71 15.42 9.44 3.25
CA ILE A 71 14.50 8.75 4.17
C ILE A 71 14.64 9.28 5.60
N ILE A 72 15.88 9.53 6.05
CA ILE A 72 16.15 10.18 7.34
C ILE A 72 15.57 11.60 7.44
N GLU A 73 15.60 12.41 6.38
CA GLU A 73 15.02 13.75 6.38
C GLU A 73 13.50 13.71 6.48
N VAL A 74 12.87 12.75 5.80
CA VAL A 74 11.43 12.50 5.92
C VAL A 74 11.08 12.08 7.35
N ALA A 75 11.83 11.12 7.92
CA ALA A 75 11.66 10.63 9.28
C ALA A 75 11.73 11.77 10.31
N LEU A 76 12.79 12.59 10.24
CA LEU A 76 12.95 13.73 11.15
C LEU A 76 11.85 14.78 10.94
N SER A 77 11.47 15.06 9.69
CA SER A 77 10.44 16.07 9.38
C SER A 77 9.05 15.69 9.88
N VAL A 78 8.78 14.38 10.05
CA VAL A 78 7.51 13.89 10.59
C VAL A 78 7.59 13.52 12.08
N GLY A 79 8.64 13.97 12.76
CA GLY A 79 8.77 13.88 14.22
C GLY A 79 9.22 12.51 14.74
N PHE A 80 9.93 11.71 13.94
CA PHE A 80 10.65 10.52 14.42
C PHE A 80 12.09 10.90 14.79
N GLU A 81 12.62 10.30 15.86
CA GLU A 81 13.98 10.55 16.35
C GLU A 81 15.06 9.83 15.53
N SER A 82 14.69 8.80 14.77
CA SER A 82 15.62 8.00 13.97
C SER A 82 14.97 7.42 12.71
N GLN A 83 15.81 7.10 11.71
CA GLN A 83 15.33 6.44 10.48
C GLN A 83 14.85 5.01 10.76
N GLU A 84 15.45 4.30 11.72
CA GLU A 84 15.14 2.92 12.06
C GLU A 84 13.75 2.82 12.68
N SER A 85 13.45 3.71 13.64
CA SER A 85 12.12 3.78 14.28
C SER A 85 11.03 4.15 13.27
N PHE A 86 11.32 5.11 12.38
CA PHE A 86 10.46 5.45 11.27
C PHE A 86 10.26 4.28 10.31
N THR A 87 11.32 3.59 9.89
CA THR A 87 11.24 2.48 8.94
C THR A 87 10.40 1.33 9.49
N ARG A 88 10.59 0.96 10.76
CA ARG A 88 9.76 -0.07 11.41
C ARG A 88 8.30 0.35 11.50
N ALA A 89 8.02 1.58 11.93
CA ALA A 89 6.65 2.08 12.05
C ALA A 89 5.98 2.21 10.68
N PHE A 90 6.71 2.68 9.68
CA PHE A 90 6.24 2.84 8.30
C PHE A 90 6.01 1.48 7.65
N GLN A 91 6.91 0.50 7.82
CA GLN A 91 6.71 -0.84 7.31
C GLN A 91 5.56 -1.56 8.01
N LYS A 92 5.44 -1.45 9.34
CA LYS A 92 4.27 -1.95 10.08
C LYS A 92 2.99 -1.31 9.54
N ARG A 93 3.05 -0.02 9.20
CA ARG A 93 1.90 0.72 8.67
C ARG A 93 1.58 0.39 7.23
N TYR A 94 2.56 0.28 6.33
CA TYR A 94 2.36 0.27 4.87
C TYR A 94 2.76 -1.04 4.19
N GLY A 95 3.19 -2.04 4.96
CA GLY A 95 3.75 -3.30 4.45
C GLY A 95 5.13 -3.17 3.80
N LEU A 96 5.59 -1.97 3.47
CA LEU A 96 6.84 -1.74 2.75
C LEU A 96 7.78 -0.81 3.52
N PRO A 97 9.11 -1.05 3.49
CA PRO A 97 10.08 -0.05 3.92
C PRO A 97 9.90 1.26 3.13
N PRO A 98 10.11 2.44 3.74
CA PRO A 98 9.93 3.75 3.12
C PRO A 98 10.61 3.93 1.76
N GLY A 99 11.82 3.38 1.61
CA GLY A 99 12.57 3.41 0.35
C GLY A 99 11.83 2.66 -0.76
N ARG A 100 11.48 1.39 -0.50
CA ARG A 100 10.69 0.56 -1.44
C ARG A 100 9.32 1.18 -1.72
N TYR A 101 8.67 1.74 -0.71
CA TYR A 101 7.39 2.44 -0.87
C TYR A 101 7.50 3.65 -1.80
N ARG A 102 8.54 4.49 -1.62
CA ARG A 102 8.83 5.63 -2.49
C ARG A 102 8.97 5.18 -3.93
N THR A 103 9.84 4.20 -4.18
CA THR A 103 10.14 3.85 -5.55
C THR A 103 8.99 3.10 -6.21
N LEU A 104 8.28 2.23 -5.46
CA LEU A 104 7.04 1.62 -5.92
C LEU A 104 6.04 2.68 -6.38
N LEU A 105 5.74 3.66 -5.54
CA LEU A 105 4.72 4.64 -5.90
C LEU A 105 5.21 5.72 -6.87
N LYS A 106 6.52 6.01 -6.94
CA LYS A 106 7.10 6.87 -7.98
C LYS A 106 7.14 6.20 -9.34
N GLY A 107 7.61 4.96 -9.45
CA GLY A 107 7.58 4.20 -10.70
C GLY A 107 6.15 4.04 -11.24
N LEU A 108 5.16 4.03 -10.34
CA LEU A 108 3.74 4.00 -10.68
C LEU A 108 3.08 5.39 -10.89
N LYS A 109 3.74 6.51 -10.56
CA LYS A 109 3.29 7.89 -10.90
C LYS A 109 4.01 8.44 -12.13
N GLU A 110 5.29 8.11 -12.27
CA GLU A 110 6.15 8.42 -13.41
C GLU A 110 5.97 7.40 -14.56
N GLY A 111 5.06 6.42 -14.42
CA GLY A 111 4.60 5.52 -15.48
C GLY A 111 3.94 6.20 -16.69
N ASP A 112 4.01 7.53 -16.77
CA ASP A 112 3.75 8.34 -17.96
C ASP A 112 5.03 8.58 -18.81
N GLN A 113 6.24 8.21 -18.34
CA GLN A 113 7.50 8.56 -19.02
C GLN A 113 8.53 7.42 -19.22
N THR A 114 8.29 6.19 -18.77
CA THR A 114 9.11 5.02 -19.16
C THR A 114 8.31 4.05 -20.02
N MET A 115 7.84 4.56 -21.16
CA MET A 115 7.15 3.79 -22.19
C MET A 115 8.17 3.11 -23.11
N GLU A 116 8.71 1.95 -22.72
CA GLU A 116 9.27 0.92 -23.63
C GLU A 116 9.95 -0.19 -22.80
N GLY A 117 9.66 -1.47 -23.08
CA GLY A 117 10.39 -2.57 -22.42
C GLY A 117 9.74 -3.95 -22.44
N THR A 118 8.52 -4.12 -22.95
CA THR A 118 7.91 -5.45 -23.08
C THR A 118 7.30 -5.67 -24.46
N SER A 119 7.44 -6.90 -24.98
CA SER A 119 6.79 -7.36 -26.20
C SER A 119 5.34 -7.79 -25.97
N ILE A 120 4.87 -7.77 -24.71
CA ILE A 120 3.52 -8.20 -24.33
C ILE A 120 2.55 -7.05 -24.59
N LYS A 121 1.76 -7.17 -25.65
CA LYS A 121 0.78 -6.15 -26.06
C LYS A 121 -0.14 -5.75 -24.90
N GLY A 122 -0.20 -4.45 -24.62
CA GLY A 122 -1.08 -3.87 -23.60
C GLY A 122 -0.59 -4.03 -22.16
N TRP A 123 0.61 -4.58 -21.95
CA TRP A 123 1.26 -4.66 -20.67
C TRP A 123 2.50 -3.77 -20.64
N MET A 124 2.89 -3.34 -19.45
CA MET A 124 4.04 -2.47 -19.24
C MET A 124 4.94 -3.07 -18.18
N LEU A 125 6.25 -2.92 -18.38
CA LEU A 125 7.25 -3.24 -17.37
C LEU A 125 7.66 -1.94 -16.67
N ALA A 126 7.56 -1.91 -15.35
CA ALA A 126 7.99 -0.78 -14.52
C ALA A 126 8.75 -1.27 -13.29
N GLY A 127 9.40 -0.37 -12.56
CA GLY A 127 10.16 -0.69 -11.35
C GLY A 127 11.53 -0.01 -11.32
N ASP A 128 12.31 -0.35 -10.31
CA ASP A 128 13.53 0.40 -9.95
C ASP A 128 14.76 -0.11 -10.68
N GLU A 129 14.74 -1.41 -11.03
CA GLU A 129 15.86 -2.14 -11.60
C GLU A 129 15.40 -3.06 -12.75
N PRO A 130 14.64 -2.55 -13.76
CA PRO A 130 14.10 -3.39 -14.84
C PRO A 130 15.17 -4.14 -15.63
N GLN A 131 16.38 -3.58 -15.74
CA GLN A 131 17.56 -4.21 -16.35
C GLN A 131 18.00 -5.52 -15.68
N HIS A 132 17.56 -5.80 -14.44
CA HIS A 132 17.88 -7.03 -13.71
C HIS A 132 16.83 -8.13 -13.88
N TYR A 133 15.81 -7.89 -14.71
CA TYR A 133 14.75 -8.84 -14.97
C TYR A 133 14.50 -8.98 -16.47
N GLU A 134 14.24 -10.21 -16.88
CA GLU A 134 13.75 -10.54 -18.20
C GLU A 134 12.24 -10.76 -18.12
N VAL A 135 11.50 -10.21 -19.09
CA VAL A 135 10.05 -10.36 -19.18
C VAL A 135 9.66 -10.77 -20.58
N GLY A 136 8.74 -11.73 -20.68
CA GLY A 136 8.31 -12.25 -21.96
C GLY A 136 7.12 -13.18 -21.87
N LEU A 137 6.88 -13.89 -22.96
CA LEU A 137 5.85 -14.93 -23.08
C LEU A 137 6.51 -16.30 -23.10
N ASP A 138 5.96 -17.24 -22.34
CA ASP A 138 6.40 -18.63 -22.30
C ASP A 138 5.30 -19.51 -22.93
N THR A 139 5.69 -20.36 -23.89
CA THR A 139 4.79 -21.29 -24.58
C THR A 139 4.90 -22.73 -24.07
N GLN A 140 5.85 -23.00 -23.17
CA GLN A 140 6.08 -24.31 -22.57
C GLN A 140 5.47 -24.40 -21.18
N VAL A 141 5.64 -23.37 -20.35
CA VAL A 141 5.04 -23.28 -19.02
C VAL A 141 3.77 -22.45 -19.12
N VAL A 142 2.62 -23.13 -19.25
CA VAL A 142 1.31 -22.51 -19.48
C VAL A 142 0.28 -23.15 -18.55
N HIS A 143 -0.59 -22.34 -17.96
CA HIS A 143 -1.72 -22.85 -17.19
C HIS A 143 -2.92 -23.11 -18.11
N GLN A 144 -3.26 -22.13 -18.95
CA GLN A 144 -4.37 -22.25 -19.90
C GLN A 144 -4.09 -21.49 -21.20
N GLY A 145 -4.57 -22.02 -22.33
CA GLY A 145 -4.38 -21.38 -23.63
C GLY A 145 -3.04 -21.73 -24.26
N LYS A 146 -2.39 -20.76 -24.90
CA LYS A 146 -1.18 -20.99 -25.72
C LYS A 146 0.13 -20.50 -25.09
N GLN A 147 0.04 -19.58 -24.12
CA GLN A 147 1.19 -18.91 -23.55
C GLN A 147 0.85 -18.26 -22.22
N SER A 148 1.84 -18.15 -21.33
CA SER A 148 1.79 -17.38 -20.09
C SER A 148 2.78 -16.21 -20.16
N ALA A 149 2.60 -15.18 -19.32
CA ALA A 149 3.63 -14.16 -19.14
C ALA A 149 4.63 -14.61 -18.07
N TYR A 150 5.90 -14.27 -18.19
CA TYR A 150 6.90 -14.50 -17.14
C TYR A 150 7.69 -13.26 -16.78
N ILE A 151 8.21 -13.26 -15.55
CA ILE A 151 9.25 -12.36 -15.07
C ILE A 151 10.36 -13.23 -14.47
N LYS A 152 11.59 -13.04 -14.90
CA LYS A 152 12.76 -13.82 -14.46
C LYS A 152 13.89 -12.91 -14.02
N GLY A 153 14.36 -13.06 -12.79
CA GLY A 153 15.58 -12.39 -12.34
C GLY A 153 16.80 -12.93 -13.10
N VAL A 154 17.55 -12.04 -13.77
CA VAL A 154 18.76 -12.41 -14.53
C VAL A 154 20.06 -12.24 -13.73
N THR A 155 20.00 -11.58 -12.57
CA THR A 155 21.15 -11.42 -11.66
C THR A 155 20.92 -12.16 -10.34
N ALA A 156 22.00 -12.74 -9.79
CA ALA A 156 21.94 -13.50 -8.54
C ALA A 156 21.69 -12.64 -7.29
N LYS A 157 21.88 -11.32 -7.38
CA LYS A 157 21.65 -10.34 -6.31
C LYS A 157 21.21 -8.98 -6.87
N PRO A 158 19.93 -8.78 -7.18
CA PRO A 158 19.40 -7.43 -7.38
C PRO A 158 19.63 -6.63 -6.09
N ASN A 159 20.10 -5.38 -6.15
CA ASN A 159 20.36 -4.54 -4.97
C ASN A 159 19.06 -4.01 -4.33
N GLY A 160 18.12 -4.89 -4.00
CA GLY A 160 16.91 -4.57 -3.24
C GLY A 160 15.80 -3.84 -4.01
N GLY A 161 15.88 -3.80 -5.35
CA GLY A 161 14.86 -3.27 -6.25
C GLY A 161 13.82 -4.32 -6.69
N PHE A 162 12.71 -3.85 -7.23
CA PHE A 162 11.60 -4.68 -7.71
C PHE A 162 11.25 -4.33 -9.16
N VAL A 163 10.52 -5.22 -9.81
CA VAL A 163 9.85 -4.98 -11.10
C VAL A 163 8.38 -5.34 -11.01
N THR A 164 7.59 -4.71 -11.87
CA THR A 164 6.20 -5.05 -12.07
C THR A 164 5.86 -5.18 -13.55
N LEU A 165 5.16 -6.26 -13.88
CA LEU A 165 4.41 -6.36 -15.13
C LEU A 165 2.97 -5.93 -14.83
N MET A 166 2.52 -4.83 -15.44
CA MET A 166 1.30 -4.15 -15.03
C MET A 166 0.46 -3.59 -16.18
N GLN A 167 -0.79 -3.28 -15.85
CA GLN A 167 -1.71 -2.49 -16.66
C GLN A 167 -2.31 -1.35 -15.82
N GLN A 168 -2.77 -0.30 -16.50
CA GLN A 168 -3.58 0.75 -15.91
C GLN A 168 -4.71 1.14 -16.86
N PHE A 169 -5.86 1.52 -16.28
CA PHE A 169 -7.03 1.91 -17.04
C PHE A 169 -7.96 2.77 -16.19
N LYS A 170 -8.88 3.46 -16.87
CA LYS A 170 -9.87 4.35 -16.27
C LYS A 170 -10.86 3.61 -15.36
N ALA A 171 -11.16 4.19 -14.20
CA ALA A 171 -12.05 3.62 -13.20
C ALA A 171 -13.55 3.79 -13.53
N ASP A 172 -13.93 4.68 -14.46
CA ASP A 172 -15.31 5.17 -14.68
C ASP A 172 -16.38 4.07 -14.71
N LYS A 173 -16.11 2.93 -15.36
CA LYS A 173 -17.07 1.82 -15.50
C LYS A 173 -17.27 0.98 -14.24
N TYR A 174 -16.40 1.18 -13.26
CA TYR A 174 -16.28 0.35 -12.07
C TYR A 174 -16.57 1.09 -10.77
N VAL A 175 -16.74 2.42 -10.84
CA VAL A 175 -17.11 3.25 -9.70
C VAL A 175 -18.34 2.68 -8.97
N GLY A 176 -18.26 2.67 -7.64
CA GLY A 176 -19.27 2.11 -6.72
C GLY A 176 -19.19 0.60 -6.53
N LYS A 177 -18.51 -0.13 -7.41
CA LYS A 177 -18.46 -1.60 -7.40
C LYS A 177 -17.41 -2.15 -6.44
N ARG A 178 -17.50 -3.45 -6.17
CA ARG A 178 -16.41 -4.23 -5.58
C ARG A 178 -15.83 -5.14 -6.64
N MET A 179 -14.54 -4.99 -6.90
CA MET A 179 -13.87 -5.68 -7.99
C MET A 179 -12.90 -6.70 -7.44
N LYS A 180 -12.90 -7.89 -8.06
CA LYS A 180 -11.94 -8.95 -7.79
C LYS A 180 -11.00 -9.11 -8.97
N LEU A 181 -9.71 -8.95 -8.71
CA LEU A 181 -8.63 -9.39 -9.58
C LEU A 181 -8.19 -10.78 -9.13
N SER A 182 -8.12 -11.75 -10.03
CA SER A 182 -7.56 -13.07 -9.75
C SER A 182 -6.72 -13.56 -10.92
N GLY A 183 -5.69 -14.34 -10.66
CA GLY A 183 -4.87 -14.96 -11.69
C GLY A 183 -4.11 -16.16 -11.16
N PHE A 184 -3.65 -17.01 -12.08
CA PHE A 184 -2.80 -18.14 -11.76
C PHE A 184 -1.35 -17.69 -11.76
N VAL A 185 -0.64 -18.00 -10.68
CA VAL A 185 0.77 -17.68 -10.50
C VAL A 185 1.52 -18.96 -10.18
N LYS A 186 2.66 -19.16 -10.85
CA LYS A 186 3.61 -20.24 -10.58
C LYS A 186 4.98 -19.62 -10.32
N THR A 187 5.73 -20.13 -9.36
CA THR A 187 7.05 -19.60 -9.01
C THR A 187 8.13 -20.68 -9.03
N ASN A 188 9.35 -20.27 -9.34
CA ASN A 188 10.58 -21.05 -9.21
C ASN A 188 11.64 -20.17 -8.53
N GLY A 189 12.04 -20.53 -7.31
CA GLY A 189 13.17 -19.96 -6.62
C GLY A 189 12.99 -18.50 -6.18
N ILE A 190 11.76 -18.01 -5.96
CA ILE A 190 11.54 -16.64 -5.49
C ILE A 190 12.08 -16.47 -4.07
N GLN A 191 13.06 -15.59 -3.87
CA GLN A 191 13.72 -15.48 -2.55
C GLN A 191 13.17 -14.37 -1.66
N GLU A 192 12.68 -13.26 -2.22
CA GLU A 192 12.26 -12.11 -1.41
C GLU A 192 10.75 -11.88 -1.42
N TYR A 193 10.18 -11.63 -2.60
CA TYR A 193 8.78 -11.26 -2.72
C TYR A 193 8.26 -11.45 -4.15
N CYS A 194 7.10 -12.08 -4.24
CA CYS A 194 6.24 -12.07 -5.41
C CYS A 194 4.78 -11.93 -4.95
N GLY A 195 3.96 -11.22 -5.72
CA GLY A 195 2.54 -11.10 -5.43
C GLY A 195 1.80 -10.30 -6.49
N LEU A 196 0.51 -10.57 -6.65
CA LEU A 196 -0.37 -9.64 -7.38
C LEU A 196 -0.45 -8.33 -6.59
N TRP A 197 -0.77 -7.26 -7.29
CA TRP A 197 -1.13 -5.99 -6.67
C TRP A 197 -2.24 -5.29 -7.45
N MET A 198 -3.00 -4.46 -6.75
CA MET A 198 -4.02 -3.59 -7.32
C MET A 198 -4.07 -2.30 -6.50
N ARG A 199 -4.25 -1.18 -7.20
CA ARG A 199 -4.37 0.16 -6.64
C ARG A 199 -5.48 0.92 -7.33
N VAL A 200 -6.21 1.70 -6.55
CA VAL A 200 -7.23 2.62 -7.04
C VAL A 200 -6.85 4.02 -6.60
N ASP A 201 -6.74 4.94 -7.56
CA ASP A 201 -6.32 6.32 -7.33
C ASP A 201 -7.44 7.30 -7.71
N ASN A 202 -7.50 8.45 -7.04
CA ASN A 202 -8.37 9.58 -7.45
C ASN A 202 -7.66 10.48 -8.50
N LYS A 203 -8.36 11.52 -8.95
CA LYS A 203 -7.83 12.54 -9.90
C LYS A 203 -6.63 13.33 -9.37
N GLN A 204 -6.44 13.39 -8.06
CA GLN A 204 -5.30 14.02 -7.41
C GLN A 204 -4.12 13.06 -7.25
N HIS A 205 -4.26 11.82 -7.73
CA HIS A 205 -3.30 10.72 -7.56
C HIS A 205 -3.07 10.33 -6.10
N ASP A 206 -4.09 10.49 -5.25
CA ASP A 206 -4.14 9.88 -3.93
C ASP A 206 -4.61 8.44 -4.05
N VAL A 207 -3.98 7.56 -3.26
CA VAL A 207 -4.32 6.15 -3.21
C VAL A 207 -5.55 5.95 -2.33
N LEU A 208 -6.65 5.51 -2.93
CA LEU A 208 -7.92 5.26 -2.24
C LEU A 208 -8.01 3.83 -1.70
N GLN A 209 -7.53 2.87 -2.48
CA GLN A 209 -7.55 1.44 -2.17
C GLN A 209 -6.25 0.81 -2.64
N PHE A 210 -5.72 -0.12 -1.87
CA PHE A 210 -4.45 -0.75 -2.20
C PHE A 210 -4.31 -2.12 -1.58
N ASP A 211 -3.76 -3.03 -2.36
CA ASP A 211 -3.31 -4.32 -1.90
C ASP A 211 -2.19 -4.80 -2.82
N ASN A 212 -1.14 -5.36 -2.23
CA ASN A 212 0.01 -5.91 -2.94
C ASN A 212 0.37 -7.32 -2.44
N MET A 213 -0.52 -7.99 -1.72
CA MET A 213 -0.29 -9.31 -1.14
C MET A 213 0.97 -9.40 -0.25
N PHE A 214 1.48 -8.31 0.32
CA PHE A 214 2.73 -8.37 1.08
C PHE A 214 2.65 -9.29 2.30
N ASP A 215 1.51 -9.28 2.98
CA ASP A 215 1.16 -10.15 4.11
C ASP A 215 0.97 -11.63 3.70
N ARG A 216 0.73 -11.88 2.41
CA ARG A 216 0.51 -13.19 1.80
C ARG A 216 1.38 -13.42 0.56
N LYS A 217 2.62 -12.96 0.66
CA LYS A 217 3.61 -13.01 -0.42
C LYS A 217 3.95 -14.44 -0.80
N ILE A 218 4.31 -14.62 -2.07
CA ILE A 218 4.75 -15.90 -2.63
C ILE A 218 6.28 -15.95 -2.55
N ILE A 219 6.81 -17.03 -1.95
CA ILE A 219 8.25 -17.30 -1.78
C ILE A 219 8.50 -18.76 -2.14
N GLY A 220 9.67 -19.04 -2.70
CA GLY A 220 10.13 -20.37 -3.07
C GLY A 220 9.51 -20.88 -4.36
N ASP A 221 9.46 -22.20 -4.46
CA ASP A 221 8.86 -22.92 -5.58
C ASP A 221 7.37 -23.16 -5.31
N THR A 222 6.55 -22.94 -6.32
CA THR A 222 5.13 -23.29 -6.29
C THR A 222 4.75 -23.95 -7.61
N ASP A 223 3.70 -24.76 -7.58
CA ASP A 223 2.97 -25.04 -8.81
C ASP A 223 1.95 -23.93 -9.10
N TRP A 224 1.22 -24.02 -10.22
CA TRP A 224 0.15 -23.08 -10.52
C TRP A 224 -0.87 -23.02 -9.37
N ASN A 225 -0.95 -21.85 -8.74
CA ASN A 225 -1.92 -21.55 -7.70
C ASN A 225 -2.69 -20.29 -8.07
N ILE A 226 -3.96 -20.22 -7.68
CA ILE A 226 -4.78 -19.03 -7.90
C ILE A 226 -4.63 -18.07 -6.73
N TYR A 227 -4.36 -16.81 -7.06
CA TYR A 227 -4.28 -15.71 -6.09
C TYR A 227 -5.29 -14.63 -6.45
N SER A 228 -5.71 -13.84 -5.46
CA SER A 228 -6.66 -12.77 -5.72
C SER A 228 -6.54 -11.57 -4.79
N ILE A 229 -7.05 -10.44 -5.30
CA ILE A 229 -7.21 -9.17 -4.62
C ILE A 229 -8.66 -8.71 -4.83
N VAL A 230 -9.28 -8.18 -3.77
CA VAL A 230 -10.64 -7.66 -3.76
C VAL A 230 -10.62 -6.25 -3.20
N LEU A 231 -10.87 -5.24 -4.05
CA LEU A 231 -10.93 -3.84 -3.65
C LEU A 231 -12.31 -3.25 -3.97
N ASP A 232 -12.77 -2.32 -3.14
CA ASP A 232 -13.85 -1.42 -3.54
C ASP A 232 -13.33 -0.38 -4.54
N ILE A 233 -14.21 0.18 -5.36
CA ILE A 233 -13.89 1.30 -6.25
C ILE A 233 -14.72 2.51 -5.78
N PRO A 234 -14.16 3.40 -4.94
CA PRO A 234 -14.89 4.56 -4.41
C PRO A 234 -15.39 5.54 -5.48
N GLU A 235 -16.33 6.41 -5.14
CA GLU A 235 -16.96 7.39 -6.06
C GLU A 235 -15.96 8.35 -6.69
N GLU A 236 -14.92 8.71 -5.95
CA GLU A 236 -13.86 9.62 -6.37
C GLU A 236 -12.73 8.94 -7.20
N SER A 237 -12.89 7.66 -7.56
CA SER A 237 -11.89 6.91 -8.32
C SER A 237 -11.74 7.41 -9.75
N ASP A 238 -10.50 7.48 -10.24
CA ASP A 238 -10.16 7.90 -11.60
C ASP A 238 -9.33 6.84 -12.34
N LEU A 239 -8.38 6.21 -11.65
CA LEU A 239 -7.44 5.24 -12.22
C LEU A 239 -7.48 3.94 -11.42
N ILE A 240 -7.45 2.81 -12.12
CA ILE A 240 -7.16 1.50 -11.55
C ILE A 240 -5.86 1.00 -12.19
N ALA A 241 -4.91 0.61 -11.36
CA ALA A 241 -3.68 -0.04 -11.78
C ALA A 241 -3.57 -1.42 -11.11
N PHE A 242 -3.08 -2.41 -11.83
CA PHE A 242 -2.82 -3.73 -11.28
C PHE A 242 -1.67 -4.42 -11.99
N GLY A 243 -1.12 -5.46 -11.37
CA GLY A 243 -0.12 -6.28 -12.00
C GLY A 243 0.41 -7.37 -11.08
N LEU A 244 1.58 -7.86 -11.45
CA LEU A 244 2.39 -8.77 -10.65
C LEU A 244 3.69 -8.06 -10.29
N ASN A 245 4.07 -8.11 -9.01
CA ASN A 245 5.35 -7.61 -8.52
C ASN A 245 6.32 -8.75 -8.26
N VAL A 246 7.61 -8.50 -8.50
CA VAL A 246 8.71 -9.39 -8.16
C VAL A 246 9.87 -8.58 -7.58
N SER A 247 10.44 -9.09 -6.50
CA SER A 247 11.69 -8.60 -5.90
C SER A 247 12.59 -9.80 -5.64
N GLY A 248 13.87 -9.65 -5.94
CA GLY A 248 14.91 -10.65 -5.71
C GLY A 248 15.02 -11.70 -6.82
N PRO A 249 15.94 -12.67 -6.64
CA PRO A 249 16.13 -13.76 -7.59
C PRO A 249 14.91 -14.68 -7.71
N GLY A 250 14.83 -15.39 -8.83
CA GLY A 250 13.80 -16.38 -9.14
C GLY A 250 13.05 -16.06 -10.43
N GLN A 251 12.08 -16.91 -10.75
CA GLN A 251 11.21 -16.78 -11.90
C GLN A 251 9.77 -16.96 -11.48
N VAL A 252 8.88 -16.19 -12.09
CA VAL A 252 7.44 -16.31 -11.92
C VAL A 252 6.75 -16.31 -13.28
N TRP A 253 5.67 -17.08 -13.36
CA TRP A 253 4.75 -17.08 -14.48
C TRP A 253 3.36 -16.62 -14.01
N LEU A 254 2.66 -15.90 -14.89
CA LEU A 254 1.34 -15.33 -14.68
C LEU A 254 0.44 -15.70 -15.86
N ASP A 255 -0.73 -16.25 -15.56
CA ASP A 255 -1.68 -16.70 -16.56
C ASP A 255 -3.12 -16.46 -16.10
N SER A 256 -4.04 -16.37 -17.06
CA SER A 256 -5.49 -16.47 -16.84
C SER A 256 -6.02 -15.44 -15.84
N LEU A 257 -5.59 -14.18 -16.00
CA LEU A 257 -6.09 -13.07 -15.21
C LEU A 257 -7.57 -12.77 -15.51
N ILE A 258 -8.33 -12.58 -14.45
CA ILE A 258 -9.75 -12.26 -14.47
C ILE A 258 -9.98 -11.04 -13.59
N PHE A 259 -10.59 -10.00 -14.16
CA PHE A 259 -11.03 -8.82 -13.44
C PHE A 259 -12.55 -8.71 -13.56
N HIS A 260 -13.27 -8.91 -12.46
CA HIS A 260 -14.74 -8.97 -12.48
C HIS A 260 -15.36 -8.38 -11.21
N GLU A 261 -16.62 -7.96 -11.33
CA GLU A 261 -17.40 -7.49 -10.20
C GLU A 261 -17.78 -8.66 -9.28
N VAL A 262 -17.70 -8.45 -7.98
CA VAL A 262 -18.16 -9.37 -6.95
C VAL A 262 -19.14 -8.68 -6.00
N LYS A 263 -19.96 -9.46 -5.32
CA LYS A 263 -20.91 -8.94 -4.32
C LYS A 263 -20.15 -8.28 -3.17
N LYS A 264 -20.74 -7.24 -2.57
CA LYS A 264 -20.22 -6.58 -1.35
C LYS A 264 -20.12 -7.52 -0.12
N THR A 265 -20.71 -8.71 -0.18
CA THR A 265 -20.53 -9.76 0.84
C THR A 265 -19.19 -10.48 0.74
N VAL A 266 -18.47 -10.38 -0.38
CA VAL A 266 -17.10 -10.91 -0.51
C VAL A 266 -16.17 -9.96 0.24
N PRO A 267 -15.40 -10.43 1.24
CA PRO A 267 -14.51 -9.56 2.01
C PRO A 267 -13.49 -8.85 1.12
N THR A 268 -13.20 -7.59 1.45
CA THR A 268 -12.09 -6.87 0.80
C THR A 268 -10.78 -7.43 1.29
N THR A 269 -9.80 -7.46 0.41
CA THR A 269 -8.39 -7.68 0.77
C THR A 269 -7.62 -6.37 0.83
N ASN A 270 -8.30 -5.23 0.60
CA ASN A 270 -7.77 -3.90 0.83
C ASN A 270 -7.00 -3.92 2.14
N VAL A 271 -5.77 -3.45 2.09
CA VAL A 271 -4.97 -3.36 3.31
C VAL A 271 -5.63 -2.27 4.14
N ASP A 272 -6.50 -2.71 5.05
CA ASP A 272 -7.26 -1.81 5.89
C ASP A 272 -6.31 -1.26 6.93
N TRP A 273 -5.87 -0.04 6.66
CA TRP A 273 -5.02 0.68 7.55
C TRP A 273 -5.79 1.12 8.84
N GLN A 274 -6.94 0.56 9.19
CA GLN A 274 -7.71 0.96 10.38
C GLN A 274 -7.97 -0.18 11.39
N SER A 275 -7.66 -1.43 11.07
CA SER A 275 -8.31 -2.63 11.66
C SER A 275 -7.79 -3.17 13.02
N GLU A 276 -7.64 -2.34 14.04
CA GLU A 276 -7.49 -2.83 15.44
C GLU A 276 -8.31 -1.97 16.42
N LEU A 277 -9.55 -1.64 16.07
CA LEU A 277 -10.43 -0.88 16.96
C LEU A 277 -11.63 -1.75 17.34
N ASP A 278 -11.88 -1.89 18.64
CA ASP A 278 -13.09 -2.54 19.15
C ASP A 278 -14.34 -1.72 18.77
N ASP A 279 -15.42 -2.41 18.41
CA ASP A 279 -16.71 -1.79 18.06
C ASP A 279 -17.29 -0.96 19.22
N GLU A 280 -16.94 -1.33 20.44
CA GLU A 280 -17.34 -0.70 21.67
C GLU A 280 -16.18 -0.65 22.68
N PRO A 281 -16.14 0.35 23.56
CA PRO A 281 -15.07 0.43 24.56
C PRO A 281 -15.17 -0.75 25.54
N GLN A 282 -14.12 -1.57 25.62
CA GLN A 282 -14.03 -2.66 26.58
C GLN A 282 -13.41 -2.21 27.91
N ASN A 283 -13.70 -2.98 28.96
CA ASN A 283 -13.12 -2.82 30.30
C ASN A 283 -13.25 -1.41 30.89
N LEU A 284 -14.47 -0.86 30.83
CA LEU A 284 -14.77 0.49 31.31
C LEU A 284 -14.57 0.69 32.82
N THR A 285 -14.59 -0.40 33.60
CA THR A 285 -14.44 -0.38 35.07
C THR A 285 -13.06 -0.82 35.56
N PHE A 286 -12.22 -1.38 34.69
CA PHE A 286 -10.86 -1.86 35.02
C PHE A 286 -10.81 -3.04 36.01
N ASP A 287 -11.91 -3.77 36.16
CA ASP A 287 -11.94 -4.97 37.00
C ASP A 287 -11.29 -6.15 36.25
N ASN A 288 -10.49 -6.93 36.98
CA ASN A 288 -9.86 -8.17 36.46
C ASN A 288 -10.86 -9.32 36.39
#